data_AF-R0BSP4-F1
#
_entry.id   AF-R0BSP4-F1
#
_cell.length_a   1.000
_cell.length_b   1.000
_cell.length_c   1.000
_cell.angle_alpha   90.00
_cell.angle_beta   90.00
_cell.angle_gamma   90.00
#
_symmetry.space_group_name_H-M   'P 1'
#
loop_
_entity.id
_entity.type
_entity.pdbx_description
1 polymer ?
#
loop_
_entity_poly.entity_id
_entity_poly.type
_entity_poly.pdbx_seq_one_letter_code
_entity_poly.pdbx_strand_id
1 'polypeptide(L)'
;MGGVDRLASVTEKLVPVMAAFFLIGGLGVLVVRFQYIPDTFGLIFKYAFRPQAIIGGGFGMAIKTAISQGAKRGLFSNEAGMGSTPHAHALAAVKNPHEQGCVAMVGVCYLFVLFCIVHNFWLELICKN
;
A
#
# COMPACT_ATOMS: atom_id res chain seq x y z
N MET A 1 -19.39 -22.86 -18.13
CA MET A 1 -19.51 -21.58 -17.41
C MET A 1 -18.16 -21.28 -16.79
N GLY A 2 -17.59 -20.11 -17.08
CA GLY A 2 -16.13 -19.86 -17.06
C GLY A 2 -15.49 -20.01 -15.68
N GLY A 3 -14.48 -20.88 -15.59
CA GLY A 3 -13.71 -21.15 -14.39
C GLY A 3 -12.64 -20.09 -14.08
N VAL A 4 -11.67 -20.49 -13.24
CA VAL A 4 -10.56 -19.65 -12.75
C VAL A 4 -9.78 -18.99 -13.90
N ASP A 5 -9.64 -19.66 -15.04
CA ASP A 5 -8.92 -19.13 -16.21
C ASP A 5 -9.57 -17.87 -16.81
N ARG A 6 -10.90 -17.77 -16.79
CA ARG A 6 -11.59 -16.58 -17.33
C ARG A 6 -11.39 -15.39 -16.40
N LEU A 7 -11.47 -15.62 -15.09
CA LEU A 7 -11.18 -14.62 -14.06
C LEU A 7 -9.74 -14.14 -14.15
N ALA A 8 -8.78 -15.07 -14.28
CA ALA A 8 -7.38 -14.75 -14.47
C ALA A 8 -7.15 -13.85 -15.70
N SER A 9 -7.73 -14.19 -16.86
CA SER A 9 -7.54 -13.38 -18.08
C SER A 9 -8.15 -11.96 -18.02
N VAL A 10 -9.20 -11.77 -17.22
CA VAL A 10 -9.80 -10.45 -17.01
C VAL A 10 -8.96 -9.64 -16.04
N THR A 11 -8.59 -10.24 -14.91
CA THR A 11 -7.76 -9.61 -13.88
C THR A 11 -6.39 -9.22 -14.44
N GLU A 12 -5.77 -10.06 -15.26
CA GLU A 12 -4.47 -9.76 -15.92
C GLU A 12 -4.51 -8.48 -16.77
N LYS A 13 -5.66 -8.17 -17.38
CA LYS A 13 -5.84 -6.94 -18.18
C LYS A 13 -6.30 -5.75 -17.33
N LEU A 14 -7.12 -6.00 -16.31
CA LEU A 14 -7.71 -4.95 -15.49
C LEU A 14 -6.71 -4.37 -14.49
N VAL A 15 -5.91 -5.23 -13.84
CA VAL A 15 -4.90 -4.83 -12.85
C VAL A 15 -3.89 -3.80 -13.39
N PRO A 16 -3.26 -3.98 -14.57
CA PRO A 16 -2.33 -2.98 -15.09
C PRO A 16 -3.01 -1.67 -15.45
N VAL A 17 -4.26 -1.70 -15.95
CA VAL A 17 -5.04 -0.48 -16.23
C VAL A 17 -5.35 0.27 -14.93
N MET A 18 -5.80 -0.44 -13.88
CA MET A 18 -6.05 0.13 -12.56
C MET A 18 -4.78 0.77 -11.97
N ALA A 19 -3.65 0.04 -12.03
CA ALA A 19 -2.36 0.53 -11.57
C ALA A 19 -1.93 1.80 -12.32
N ALA A 20 -2.07 1.82 -13.66
CA ALA A 20 -1.73 2.98 -14.47
C ALA A 20 -2.56 4.21 -14.09
N PHE A 21 -3.88 4.07 -13.95
CA PHE A 21 -4.74 5.18 -13.52
C PHE A 21 -4.36 5.72 -12.15
N PHE A 22 -4.07 4.84 -11.19
CA PHE A 22 -3.68 5.24 -9.85
C PHE A 22 -2.34 6.00 -9.85
N LEU A 23 -1.35 5.50 -10.58
CA LEU A 23 -0.05 6.13 -10.67
C LEU A 23 -0.11 7.47 -11.42
N ILE A 24 -0.84 7.55 -12.54
CA ILE A 24 -0.99 8.78 -13.31
C ILE A 24 -1.76 9.84 -12.50
N GLY A 25 -2.86 9.45 -11.86
CA GLY A 25 -3.64 10.36 -11.00
C GLY A 25 -2.84 10.84 -9.79
N GLY A 26 -2.11 9.92 -9.13
CA GLY A 26 -1.23 10.23 -8.02
C GLY A 26 -0.08 11.17 -8.41
N LEU A 27 0.63 10.87 -9.50
CA LEU A 27 1.68 11.74 -10.04
C LEU A 27 1.13 13.10 -10.46
N GLY A 28 -0.04 13.13 -11.11
CA GLY A 28 -0.67 14.37 -11.58
C GLY A 28 -0.91 15.35 -10.43
N VAL A 29 -1.46 14.86 -9.32
CA VAL A 29 -1.67 15.69 -8.11
C VAL A 29 -0.34 16.07 -7.46
N LEU A 30 0.64 15.16 -7.41
CA LEU A 30 1.98 15.45 -6.89
C LEU A 30 2.68 16.57 -7.69
N VAL A 31 2.54 16.61 -9.00
CA VAL A 31 3.12 17.65 -9.86
C VAL A 31 2.42 18.99 -9.62
N VAL A 32 1.08 19.02 -9.57
CA VAL A 32 0.31 20.25 -9.32
C VAL A 32 0.60 20.83 -7.94
N ARG A 33 0.83 19.98 -6.92
CA ARG A 33 1.09 20.38 -5.54
C ARG A 33 2.54 20.12 -5.10
N PHE A 34 3.50 20.21 -6.04
CA PHE A 34 4.92 19.91 -5.78
C PHE A 34 5.52 20.70 -4.62
N GLN A 35 5.04 21.94 -4.41
CA GLN A 35 5.48 22.83 -3.33
C GLN A 35 5.24 22.26 -1.93
N TYR A 36 4.23 21.40 -1.77
CA TYR A 36 3.85 20.83 -0.47
C TYR A 36 4.50 19.47 -0.19
N ILE A 37 5.19 18.87 -1.17
CA ILE A 37 5.92 17.60 -0.99
C ILE A 37 6.93 17.66 0.17
N PRO A 38 7.84 18.66 0.25
CA PRO A 38 8.81 18.73 1.35
C PRO A 38 8.12 18.91 2.71
N ASP A 39 7.03 19.67 2.78
CA ASP A 39 6.23 19.81 4.00
C ASP A 39 5.59 18.49 4.43
N THR A 40 5.03 17.72 3.49
CA THR A 40 4.41 16.42 3.78
C THR A 40 5.46 15.43 4.29
N PHE A 41 6.66 15.40 3.71
CA PHE A 41 7.77 14.62 4.28
C PHE A 41 8.12 15.09 5.71
N GLY A 42 8.21 16.41 5.92
CA GLY A 42 8.45 16.98 7.26
C GLY A 42 7.38 16.58 8.28
N LEU A 43 6.11 16.56 7.89
CA LEU A 43 5.00 16.10 8.72
C LEU A 43 5.11 14.63 9.07
N ILE A 44 5.47 13.76 8.11
CA ILE A 44 5.68 12.32 8.36
C ILE A 44 6.75 12.13 9.45
N PHE A 45 7.91 12.77 9.33
CA PHE A 45 8.97 12.67 10.34
C PHE A 45 8.57 13.32 11.67
N LYS A 46 7.88 14.47 11.64
CA LYS A 46 7.41 15.16 12.84
C LYS A 46 6.40 14.32 13.61
N TYR A 47 5.41 13.73 12.95
CA TYR A 47 4.43 12.86 13.61
C TYR A 47 5.02 11.50 14.02
N ALA A 48 6.00 10.99 13.27
CA ALA A 48 6.70 9.76 13.63
C ALA A 48 7.58 9.89 14.88
N PHE A 49 8.30 11.01 15.05
CA PHE A 49 9.31 11.18 16.12
C PHE A 49 8.90 12.19 17.21
N ARG A 50 7.93 13.07 16.95
CA ARG A 50 7.35 14.01 17.91
C ARG A 50 5.82 14.07 17.76
N PRO A 51 5.10 12.97 18.06
CA PRO A 51 3.65 13.04 18.11
C PRO A 51 3.29 14.09 19.17
N GLN A 52 2.52 15.12 18.78
CA GLN A 52 2.00 16.13 19.71
C GLN A 52 0.97 15.46 20.63
N ALA A 53 1.47 14.70 21.60
CA ALA A 53 0.66 14.11 22.63
C ALA A 53 0.53 15.13 23.76
N ILE A 54 -0.70 15.61 23.91
CA ILE A 54 -1.19 16.19 25.14
C ILE A 54 -0.89 15.17 26.27
N ILE A 55 0.14 15.47 27.04
CA ILE A 55 0.44 15.08 28.43
C ILE A 55 -0.09 13.68 28.86
N GLY A 56 0.81 12.70 28.98
CA GLY A 56 0.73 11.59 29.94
C GLY A 56 -0.05 10.32 29.56
N GLY A 57 -1.17 10.41 28.82
CA GLY A 57 -2.01 9.23 28.48
C GLY A 57 -2.37 9.10 27.00
N GLY A 58 -2.46 10.23 26.29
CA GLY A 58 -2.78 10.27 24.86
C GLY A 58 -1.64 9.73 23.97
N PHE A 59 -0.38 9.84 24.39
CA PHE A 59 0.77 9.36 23.61
C PHE A 59 0.72 7.84 23.39
N GLY A 60 0.50 7.07 24.45
CA GLY A 60 0.43 5.62 24.38
C GLY A 60 -0.77 5.14 23.56
N MET A 61 -1.92 5.78 23.72
CA MET A 61 -3.11 5.49 22.89
C MET A 61 -2.90 5.90 21.44
N ALA A 62 -2.30 7.05 21.15
CA ALA A 62 -2.02 7.51 19.80
C ALA A 62 -1.05 6.57 19.08
N ILE A 63 0.04 6.15 19.74
CA ILE A 63 0.99 5.16 19.17
C ILE A 63 0.31 3.82 18.96
N LYS A 64 -0.41 3.30 19.96
CA LYS A 64 -1.14 2.03 19.84
C LYS A 64 -2.13 2.08 18.68
N THR A 65 -2.83 3.20 18.52
CA THR A 65 -3.82 3.38 17.46
C THR A 65 -3.17 3.54 16.10
N ALA A 66 -2.09 4.32 15.98
CA ALA A 66 -1.32 4.50 14.75
C ALA A 66 -0.70 3.18 14.28
N ILE A 67 -0.05 2.44 15.18
CA ILE A 67 0.50 1.11 14.87
C ILE A 67 -0.62 0.13 14.54
N SER A 68 -1.69 0.07 15.32
CA SER A 68 -2.78 -0.87 15.07
C SER A 68 -3.51 -0.58 13.77
N GLN A 69 -3.81 0.68 13.46
CA GLN A 69 -4.46 1.07 12.20
C GLN A 69 -3.52 0.90 11.00
N GLY A 70 -2.23 1.23 11.16
CA GLY A 70 -1.21 0.99 10.14
C GLY A 70 -1.04 -0.49 9.83
N ALA A 71 -0.89 -1.32 10.87
CA ALA A 71 -0.79 -2.78 10.75
C ALA A 71 -2.07 -3.37 10.13
N LYS A 72 -3.26 -2.98 10.59
CA LYS A 72 -4.53 -3.44 10.02
C LYS A 72 -4.63 -3.09 8.54
N ARG A 73 -4.41 -1.82 8.18
CA ARG A 73 -4.46 -1.36 6.77
C ARG A 73 -3.42 -2.07 5.91
N GLY A 74 -2.21 -2.29 6.44
CA GLY A 74 -1.16 -3.03 5.75
C GLY A 74 -1.54 -4.49 5.49
N LEU A 75 -1.99 -5.19 6.52
CA LEU A 75 -2.40 -6.60 6.45
C LEU A 75 -3.60 -6.82 5.52
N PHE A 76 -4.59 -5.92 5.53
CA PHE A 76 -5.72 -5.99 4.60
C PHE A 76 -5.35 -5.61 3.17
N SER A 77 -4.32 -4.79 2.97
CA SER A 77 -3.92 -4.36 1.62
C SER A 77 -3.06 -5.37 0.87
N ASN A 78 -2.29 -6.22 1.56
CA ASN A 78 -1.42 -7.21 0.91
C ASN A 78 -1.67 -8.67 1.33
N GLU A 79 -2.66 -8.91 2.21
CA GLU A 79 -3.00 -10.24 2.75
C GLU A 79 -1.83 -11.01 3.40
N ALA A 80 -0.78 -10.31 3.84
CA ALA A 80 0.38 -10.92 4.49
C ALA A 80 -0.06 -11.66 5.77
N GLY A 81 0.19 -12.97 5.81
CA GLY A 81 -0.16 -13.82 6.94
C GLY A 81 -1.64 -14.22 7.03
N MET A 82 -2.48 -13.90 6.03
CA MET A 82 -3.90 -14.29 5.98
C MET A 82 -4.11 -15.71 5.40
N GLY A 83 -3.12 -16.27 4.71
CA GLY A 83 -3.16 -17.65 4.19
C GLY A 83 -4.00 -17.86 2.92
N SER A 84 -4.68 -16.83 2.43
CA SER A 84 -5.45 -16.82 1.17
C SER A 84 -4.56 -16.73 -0.08
N THR A 85 -3.57 -15.84 -0.07
CA THR A 85 -2.58 -15.62 -1.14
C THR A 85 -1.91 -16.89 -1.71
N PRO A 86 -1.47 -17.88 -0.91
CA PRO A 86 -0.84 -19.09 -1.45
C PRO A 86 -1.75 -19.95 -2.34
N HIS A 87 -3.08 -19.82 -2.26
CA HIS A 87 -4.01 -20.55 -3.13
C HIS A 87 -3.84 -20.14 -4.60
N ALA A 88 -3.65 -18.84 -4.85
CA ALA A 88 -3.38 -18.31 -6.19
C ALA A 88 -1.98 -18.69 -6.69
N HIS A 89 -0.98 -18.67 -5.79
CA HIS A 89 0.38 -19.07 -6.15
C HIS A 89 0.52 -20.58 -6.40
N ALA A 90 -0.31 -21.43 -5.79
CA ALA A 90 -0.35 -22.88 -6.03
C ALA A 90 -0.83 -23.24 -7.45
N LEU A 91 -1.59 -22.35 -8.10
CA LEU A 91 -2.05 -22.52 -9.48
C LEU A 91 -1.05 -21.98 -10.52
N ALA A 92 0.04 -21.35 -10.09
CA ALA A 92 1.03 -20.78 -10.99
C ALA A 92 1.89 -21.86 -11.65
N ALA A 93 2.11 -21.72 -12.96
CA ALA A 93 2.99 -22.60 -13.73
C ALA A 93 4.46 -22.22 -13.51
N VAL A 94 5.05 -22.71 -12.42
CA VAL A 94 6.48 -22.52 -12.07
C VAL A 94 7.21 -23.85 -11.93
N LYS A 95 8.48 -23.87 -12.32
CA LYS A 95 9.31 -25.09 -12.31
C LYS A 95 9.76 -25.45 -10.90
N ASN A 96 10.05 -24.45 -10.06
CA ASN A 96 10.44 -24.63 -8.67
C ASN A 96 9.61 -23.73 -7.75
N PRO A 97 9.13 -24.23 -6.59
CA PRO A 97 8.31 -23.43 -5.67
C PRO A 97 9.04 -22.21 -5.09
N HIS A 98 10.38 -22.24 -5.01
CA HIS A 98 11.17 -21.12 -4.51
C HIS A 98 11.11 -19.88 -5.41
N GLU A 99 10.97 -20.06 -6.73
CA GLU A 99 10.92 -18.96 -7.70
C GLU A 99 9.65 -18.14 -7.49
N GLN A 100 8.51 -18.82 -7.33
CA GLN A 100 7.22 -18.19 -7.07
C GLN A 100 7.18 -17.50 -5.70
N GLY A 101 7.80 -18.11 -4.68
CA GLY A 101 7.92 -17.49 -3.35
C GLY A 101 8.73 -16.19 -3.38
N CYS A 102 9.82 -16.15 -4.15
CA CYS A 102 10.66 -14.96 -4.26
C CYS A 102 9.92 -13.83 -4.99
N VAL A 103 9.27 -14.14 -6.12
CA VAL A 103 8.46 -13.16 -6.89
C VAL A 103 7.30 -12.63 -6.06
N ALA A 104 6.61 -13.48 -5.30
CA ALA A 104 5.51 -13.07 -4.42
C ALA A 104 5.98 -12.10 -3.32
N MET A 105 7.12 -12.40 -2.67
CA MET A 105 7.68 -11.56 -1.61
C MET A 105 8.11 -10.18 -2.15
N VAL A 106 8.83 -10.18 -3.28
CA VAL A 106 9.29 -8.95 -3.93
C VAL A 106 8.10 -8.12 -4.41
N GLY A 107 7.12 -8.75 -5.05
CA GLY A 107 5.90 -8.09 -5.50
C GLY A 107 5.21 -7.37 -4.36
N VAL A 108 4.96 -8.05 -3.24
CA VAL A 108 4.31 -7.45 -2.08
C VAL A 108 5.13 -6.29 -1.50
N CYS A 109 6.45 -6.42 -1.33
CA CYS A 109 7.27 -5.35 -0.78
C CYS A 109 7.26 -4.08 -1.64
N TYR A 110 7.54 -4.21 -2.94
CA TYR A 110 7.64 -3.04 -3.82
C TYR A 110 6.30 -2.41 -4.11
N LEU A 111 5.26 -3.21 -4.43
CA LEU A 111 3.94 -2.68 -4.74
C LEU A 111 3.32 -2.02 -3.51
N PHE A 112 3.47 -2.61 -2.31
CA PHE A 112 2.95 -2.03 -1.07
C PHE A 112 3.60 -0.68 -0.77
N VAL A 113 4.94 -0.62 -0.73
CA VAL A 113 5.65 0.63 -0.41
C VAL A 113 5.29 1.72 -1.41
N LEU A 114 5.28 1.40 -2.70
CA LEU A 114 5.03 2.38 -3.75
C LEU A 114 3.59 2.91 -3.72
N PHE A 115 2.59 2.03 -3.71
CA PHE A 115 1.19 2.45 -3.69
C PHE A 115 0.80 3.13 -2.38
N CYS A 116 1.29 2.66 -1.23
CA CYS A 116 1.00 3.33 0.05
C CYS A 116 1.62 4.72 0.14
N ILE A 117 2.84 4.93 -0.36
CA ILE A 117 3.45 6.26 -0.35
C ILE A 117 2.66 7.20 -1.23
N VAL A 118 2.35 6.80 -2.48
CA VAL A 118 1.57 7.64 -3.40
C VAL A 118 0.19 7.95 -2.83
N HIS A 119 -0.49 6.96 -2.24
CA HIS A 119 -1.80 7.15 -1.63
C HIS A 119 -1.78 8.13 -0.44
N ASN A 120 -0.80 8.00 0.47
CA ASN A 120 -0.70 8.88 1.64
C ASN A 120 -0.33 10.31 1.22
N PHE A 121 0.58 10.48 0.25
CA PHE A 121 0.89 11.81 -0.30
C PHE A 121 -0.34 12.44 -0.96
N TRP A 122 -1.08 11.67 -1.74
CA TRP A 122 -2.30 12.13 -2.39
C TRP A 122 -3.36 12.60 -1.37
N LEU A 123 -3.58 11.83 -0.30
CA LEU A 123 -4.50 12.17 0.79
C LEU A 123 -4.09 13.44 1.55
N GLU A 124 -2.82 13.54 1.96
CA GLU A 124 -2.30 14.71 2.67
C GLU A 124 -2.40 15.98 1.81
N LEU A 125 -2.09 15.85 0.51
CA LEU A 125 -2.20 16.95 -0.43
C LEU A 125 -3.64 17.38 -0.68
N ILE A 126 -4.64 16.49 -0.60
CA ILE A 126 -6.05 16.88 -0.73
C ILE A 126 -6.59 17.49 0.57
N CYS A 127 -6.20 16.96 1.73
CA CYS A 127 -6.64 17.45 3.02
C CYS A 127 -6.01 18.80 3.41
N LYS A 128 -4.83 19.16 2.88
CA LYS A 128 -4.30 20.53 2.94
C LYS A 128 -5.14 21.44 2.03
N ASN A 129 -6.20 22.02 2.56
CA ASN A 129 -6.89 23.16 1.93
C ASN A 129 -6.32 24.47 2.49
#